data_AF-A0A431IA72-F1
#
_entry.id   AF-A0A431IA72-F1
#
_cell.length_a   1.000
_cell.length_b   1.000
_cell.length_c   1.000
_cell.angle_alpha   90.00
_cell.angle_beta   90.00
_cell.angle_gamma   90.00
#
_symmetry.space_group_name_H-M   'P 1'
#
loop_
_entity.id
_entity.type
_entity.pdbx_description
1 polymer ?
#
loop_
_entity_poly.entity_id
_entity_poly.type
_entity_poly.pdbx_seq_one_letter_code
_entity_poly.pdbx_strand_id
1 'polypeptide(L)'
;MVENVDIRDFYIDNTAKNGIEDAGDCIWIDWISYDKFQELAGNIFYKNIDKVAPRNWSMEDKPFTTNEEDTKTGEYVKRMKYYSVDKDAYIELANDIIVREHPLHTTMNGRKALPFTVRVLGKKNYSIYGRGFCEGLMMFNSEVNNLRELLMDAIKRSNTQTLAIGNGLSFD
;
A
#
# COMPACT_ATOMS: atom_id res chain seq x y z
N MET A 1 -4.72 -13.48 12.71
CA MET A 1 -4.99 -13.48 11.25
C MET A 1 -3.92 -12.60 10.62
N VAL A 2 -3.30 -13.01 9.52
CA VAL A 2 -2.26 -12.21 8.82
C VAL A 2 -2.98 -11.38 7.76
N GLU A 3 -2.94 -10.07 7.88
CA GLU A 3 -3.51 -9.15 6.89
C GLU A 3 -2.51 -8.95 5.75
N ASN A 4 -3.00 -8.98 4.51
CA ASN A 4 -2.17 -8.66 3.35
C ASN A 4 -2.11 -7.14 3.21
N VAL A 5 -0.90 -6.62 3.04
CA VAL A 5 -0.64 -5.19 2.87
C VAL A 5 -0.34 -4.90 1.40
N ASP A 6 -0.82 -3.77 0.89
CA ASP A 6 -0.43 -3.29 -0.45
C ASP A 6 1.05 -2.88 -0.41
N ILE A 7 1.85 -3.44 -1.31
CA ILE A 7 3.28 -3.18 -1.40
C ILE A 7 3.60 -1.70 -1.69
N ARG A 8 2.66 -0.96 -2.32
CA ARG A 8 2.83 0.47 -2.65
C ARG A 8 2.79 1.37 -1.42
N ASP A 9 2.16 0.90 -0.35
CA ASP A 9 2.06 1.61 0.92
C ASP A 9 3.13 1.15 1.92
N PHE A 10 4.09 0.35 1.45
CA PHE A 10 5.15 -0.24 2.25
C PHE A 10 6.52 0.17 1.74
N TYR A 11 7.35 0.70 2.65
CA TYR A 11 8.67 1.21 2.34
C TYR A 11 9.68 0.55 3.28
N ILE A 12 10.80 0.13 2.72
CA ILE A 12 11.93 -0.46 3.44
C ILE A 12 13.16 0.41 3.21
N ASP A 13 14.14 0.24 4.09
CA ASP A 13 15.42 0.89 3.91
C ASP A 13 16.13 0.47 2.60
N ASN A 14 17.08 1.30 2.18
CA ASN A 14 17.91 1.00 1.01
C ASN A 14 19.06 0.02 1.34
N THR A 15 19.17 -0.45 2.58
CA THR A 15 20.23 -1.36 3.02
C THR A 15 19.84 -2.83 2.81
N ALA A 16 18.54 -3.10 2.72
CA ALA A 16 17.95 -4.39 2.35
C ALA A 16 18.38 -4.80 0.94
N LYS A 17 19.33 -5.74 0.86
CA LYS A 17 19.86 -6.22 -0.43
C LYS A 17 19.08 -7.40 -1.00
N ASN A 18 18.68 -8.36 -0.15
CA ASN A 18 18.11 -9.62 -0.64
C ASN A 18 16.64 -9.82 -0.26
N GLY A 19 16.08 -9.01 0.64
CA GLY A 19 14.66 -9.06 1.00
C GLY A 19 14.32 -8.28 2.25
N ILE A 20 13.05 -8.33 2.66
CA ILE A 20 12.53 -7.63 3.85
C ILE A 20 13.23 -8.07 5.16
N GLU A 21 13.78 -9.29 5.18
CA GLU A 21 14.46 -9.86 6.33
C GLU A 21 15.80 -9.17 6.62
N ASP A 22 16.38 -8.52 5.61
CA ASP A 22 17.63 -7.77 5.71
C ASP A 22 17.39 -6.30 6.13
N ALA A 23 16.13 -5.83 6.17
CA ALA A 23 15.81 -4.44 6.48
C ALA A 23 15.94 -4.14 7.98
N GLY A 24 16.62 -3.04 8.32
CA GLY A 24 16.74 -2.56 9.70
C GLY A 24 15.54 -1.73 10.14
N ASP A 25 14.93 -0.99 9.21
CA ASP A 25 13.71 -0.23 9.43
C ASP A 25 12.72 -0.29 8.25
N CYS A 26 11.45 -0.05 8.57
CA CYS A 26 10.38 0.00 7.58
C CYS A 26 9.29 1.00 7.96
N ILE A 27 8.63 1.54 6.93
CA ILE A 27 7.46 2.41 7.03
C ILE A 27 6.28 1.72 6.37
N TRP A 28 5.16 1.68 7.07
CA TRP A 28 3.88 1.25 6.53
C TRP A 28 2.86 2.39 6.63
N ILE A 29 2.20 2.71 5.53
CA ILE A 29 1.16 3.73 5.45
C ILE A 29 -0.21 3.04 5.34
N ASP A 30 -1.17 3.46 6.14
CA ASP A 30 -2.55 3.01 6.06
C ASP A 30 -3.55 4.17 6.15
N TRP A 31 -4.71 3.99 5.52
CA TRP A 31 -5.81 4.92 5.58
C TRP A 31 -6.94 4.29 6.41
N ILE A 32 -7.34 4.97 7.47
CA ILE A 32 -8.43 4.53 8.34
C ILE A 32 -9.56 5.56 8.31
N SER A 33 -10.81 5.13 8.43
CA SER A 33 -11.92 6.06 8.58
C SER A 33 -11.82 6.85 9.89
N TYR A 34 -12.28 8.10 9.89
CA TYR A 34 -12.18 8.94 11.08
C TYR A 34 -12.94 8.36 12.29
N ASP A 35 -14.11 7.77 12.06
CA ASP A 35 -14.89 7.13 13.13
C ASP A 35 -14.12 6.01 13.83
N LYS A 36 -13.47 5.13 13.05
CA LYS A 36 -12.62 4.06 13.58
C LYS A 36 -11.36 4.60 14.24
N PHE A 37 -10.87 5.75 13.79
CA PHE A 37 -9.74 6.41 14.42
C PHE A 37 -10.12 7.00 15.79
N GLN A 38 -11.32 7.55 15.94
CA GLN A 38 -11.83 8.07 17.20
C GLN A 38 -12.02 6.98 18.26
N GLU A 39 -12.35 5.75 17.87
CA GLU A 39 -12.39 4.59 18.78
C GLU A 39 -11.03 4.33 19.46
N LEU A 40 -9.91 4.73 18.84
CA LEU A 40 -8.57 4.59 19.43
C LEU A 40 -8.34 5.53 20.62
N ALA A 41 -9.15 6.58 20.80
CA ALA A 41 -9.04 7.49 21.94
C ALA A 41 -9.29 6.79 23.29
N GLY A 42 -10.08 5.71 23.30
CA GLY A 42 -10.33 4.92 24.50
C GLY A 42 -9.16 4.03 24.94
N ASN A 43 -8.08 3.96 24.14
CA ASN A 43 -6.96 3.08 24.39
C ASN A 43 -5.77 3.81 25.03
N ILE A 44 -5.29 3.29 26.16
CA ILE A 44 -4.18 3.85 26.96
C ILE A 44 -2.87 3.99 26.16
N PHE A 45 -2.67 3.16 25.12
CA PHE A 45 -1.46 3.22 24.30
C PHE A 45 -1.45 4.37 23.28
N TYR A 46 -2.59 5.01 23.06
CA TYR A 46 -2.75 6.09 22.09
C TYR A 46 -2.82 7.44 22.80
N LYS A 47 -2.15 8.44 22.23
CA LYS A 47 -2.05 9.80 22.76
C LYS A 47 -2.39 10.80 21.65
N ASN A 48 -2.77 12.02 22.01
CA ASN A 48 -3.01 13.13 21.06
C ASN A 48 -4.04 12.85 19.94
N ILE A 49 -4.96 11.90 20.13
CA ILE A 49 -6.00 11.54 19.13
C ILE A 49 -6.93 12.72 18.86
N ASP A 50 -7.21 13.52 19.90
CA ASP A 50 -7.97 14.76 19.86
C ASP A 50 -7.38 15.83 18.94
N LYS A 51 -6.06 15.83 18.76
CA LYS A 51 -5.36 16.83 17.94
C LYS A 51 -5.38 16.50 16.45
N VAL A 52 -5.67 15.26 16.08
CA VAL A 52 -5.68 14.81 14.69
C VAL A 52 -6.95 15.29 14.00
N ALA A 53 -6.78 16.12 12.98
CA ALA A 53 -7.85 16.52 12.10
C ALA A 53 -7.96 15.56 10.90
N PRO A 54 -9.16 15.17 10.47
CA PRO A 54 -9.32 14.32 9.30
C PRO A 54 -8.99 15.08 8.00
N ARG A 55 -8.75 14.33 6.93
CA ARG A 55 -8.48 14.91 5.61
C ARG A 55 -9.70 15.74 5.17
N ASN A 56 -9.46 16.94 4.63
CA ASN A 56 -10.45 17.96 4.24
C ASN A 56 -11.06 18.79 5.40
N TRP A 57 -10.62 18.61 6.63
CA TRP A 57 -10.98 19.52 7.72
C TRP A 57 -10.11 20.78 7.66
N SER A 58 -10.74 21.95 7.54
CA SER A 58 -10.09 23.26 7.61
C SER A 58 -10.59 24.02 8.82
N MET A 59 -9.67 24.69 9.51
CA MET A 59 -9.98 25.58 10.63
C MET A 59 -10.37 26.99 10.16
N GLU A 60 -10.21 27.29 8.86
CA GLU A 60 -10.44 28.63 8.30
C GLU A 60 -11.87 29.15 8.52
N ASP A 61 -12.86 28.25 8.62
CA ASP A 61 -14.27 28.62 8.78
C ASP A 61 -14.77 28.68 10.24
N LYS A 62 -13.93 28.35 11.25
CA LYS A 62 -14.38 28.26 12.67
C LYS A 62 -13.36 28.81 13.70
N PRO A 63 -12.99 30.11 13.66
CA PRO A 63 -11.96 30.66 14.53
C PRO A 63 -12.31 30.77 16.03
N PHE A 64 -13.57 30.56 16.44
CA PHE A 64 -14.02 30.77 17.83
C PHE A 64 -14.81 29.59 18.41
N THR A 65 -14.48 28.35 18.02
CA THR A 65 -15.11 27.16 18.62
C THR A 65 -14.28 26.63 19.79
N THR A 66 -14.96 26.30 20.89
CA THR A 66 -14.32 25.62 22.04
C THR A 66 -14.08 24.15 21.71
N ASN A 67 -13.14 23.49 22.41
CA ASN A 67 -12.84 22.06 22.19
C ASN A 67 -14.08 21.15 22.33
N GLU A 68 -15.11 21.59 23.05
CA GLU A 68 -16.37 20.87 23.24
C GLU A 68 -17.36 21.07 22.08
N GLU A 69 -17.22 22.15 21.31
CA GLU A 69 -18.07 22.49 20.16
C GLU A 69 -17.45 22.09 18.81
N ASP A 70 -16.15 21.79 18.79
CA ASP A 70 -15.42 21.40 17.57
C ASP A 70 -15.72 19.95 17.16
N THR A 71 -16.77 19.78 16.36
CA THR A 71 -17.04 18.52 15.67
C THR A 71 -16.18 18.46 14.41
N LYS A 72 -15.04 17.77 14.51
CA LYS A 72 -14.20 17.43 13.37
C LYS A 72 -14.89 16.35 12.55
N THR A 73 -15.42 16.71 11.39
CA THR A 73 -16.00 15.77 10.43
C THR A 73 -15.06 15.61 9.24
N GLY A 74 -14.77 14.37 8.86
CA GLY A 74 -14.00 14.07 7.66
C GLY A 74 -13.91 12.57 7.43
N GLU A 75 -13.55 12.17 6.21
CA GLU A 75 -13.72 10.78 5.79
C GLU A 75 -12.59 9.86 6.29
N TYR A 76 -11.34 10.30 6.18
CA TYR A 76 -10.17 9.44 6.42
C TYR A 76 -9.04 10.17 7.14
N VAL A 77 -8.23 9.39 7.86
CA VAL A 77 -6.98 9.79 8.51
C VAL A 77 -5.85 8.95 7.91
N LYS A 78 -4.76 9.62 7.51
CA LYS A 78 -3.53 8.94 7.10
C LYS A 78 -2.76 8.54 8.34
N ARG A 79 -2.49 7.25 8.49
CA ARG A 79 -1.60 6.69 9.51
C ARG A 79 -0.29 6.26 8.86
N MET A 80 0.81 6.55 9.53
CA MET A 80 2.15 6.14 9.14
C MET A 80 2.80 5.46 10.33
N LYS A 81 3.15 4.20 10.15
CA LYS A 81 3.77 3.34 11.15
C LYS A 81 5.23 3.15 10.80
N TYR A 82 6.10 3.57 11.69
CA TYR A 82 7.54 3.41 11.57
C TYR A 82 8.02 2.33 12.55
N TYR A 83 8.82 1.41 12.05
CA TYR A 83 9.43 0.34 12.83
C TYR A 83 10.94 0.39 12.61
N SER A 84 11.73 0.39 13.68
CA SER A 84 13.19 0.36 13.59
C SER A 84 13.78 -0.63 14.59
N VAL A 85 14.41 -1.68 14.09
CA VAL A 85 15.05 -2.73 14.91
C VAL A 85 16.24 -2.16 15.68
N ASP A 86 17.06 -1.34 15.04
CA ASP A 86 18.27 -0.74 15.63
C ASP A 86 17.95 0.19 16.81
N LYS A 87 16.86 0.96 16.70
CA LYS A 87 16.42 1.91 17.73
C LYS A 87 15.48 1.26 18.76
N ASP A 88 15.13 -0.01 18.58
CA ASP A 88 14.06 -0.71 19.31
C ASP A 88 12.78 0.14 19.42
N ALA A 89 12.34 0.74 18.30
CA ALA A 89 11.29 1.75 18.31
C ALA A 89 10.16 1.41 17.34
N TYR A 90 8.92 1.60 17.82
CA TYR A 90 7.72 1.70 17.03
C TYR A 90 7.08 3.07 17.25
N ILE A 91 6.88 3.80 16.16
CA ILE A 91 6.28 5.13 16.17
C ILE A 91 5.10 5.13 15.20
N GLU A 92 3.97 5.68 15.64
CA GLU A 92 2.78 5.86 14.82
C GLU A 92 2.44 7.33 14.74
N LEU A 93 2.35 7.82 13.50
CA LEU A 93 1.96 9.17 13.14
C LEU A 93 0.58 9.13 12.48
N ALA A 94 -0.30 10.05 12.87
CA ALA A 94 -1.59 10.27 12.22
C ALA A 94 -1.65 11.71 11.73
N ASN A 95 -1.72 11.93 10.41
CA ASN A 95 -1.62 13.26 9.78
C ASN A 95 -0.51 14.13 10.41
N ASP A 96 0.70 13.57 10.48
CA ASP A 96 1.92 14.19 11.03
C ASP A 96 1.97 14.42 12.55
N ILE A 97 0.95 13.96 13.28
CA ILE A 97 0.92 14.01 14.75
C ILE A 97 1.31 12.65 15.33
N ILE A 98 2.25 12.63 16.29
CA ILE A 98 2.62 11.39 17.00
C ILE A 98 1.46 10.96 17.89
N VAL A 99 0.90 9.80 17.57
CA VAL A 99 -0.22 9.21 18.30
C VAL A 99 0.17 8.00 19.13
N ARG A 100 1.31 7.37 18.83
CA ARG A 100 1.81 6.23 19.61
C ARG A 100 3.31 6.12 19.48
N GLU A 101 3.95 5.78 20.59
CA GLU A 101 5.39 5.51 20.66
C GLU A 101 5.60 4.41 21.71
N HIS A 102 6.26 3.32 21.32
CA HIS A 102 6.65 2.26 22.23
C HIS A 102 7.80 1.41 21.68
N PRO A 103 8.45 0.58 22.52
CA PRO A 103 9.49 -0.34 22.05
C PRO A 103 8.94 -1.42 21.12
N LEU A 104 9.76 -1.97 20.22
CA LEU A 104 9.31 -3.08 19.35
C LEU A 104 8.95 -4.31 20.18
N HIS A 105 7.72 -4.82 20.04
CA HIS A 105 7.29 -6.02 20.76
C HIS A 105 7.53 -7.31 19.98
N THR A 106 7.79 -7.22 18.67
CA THR A 106 7.98 -8.38 17.82
C THR A 106 9.37 -8.99 17.96
N THR A 107 9.38 -10.29 18.24
CA THR A 107 10.59 -11.10 18.31
C THR A 107 10.47 -12.34 17.43
N MET A 108 11.46 -12.59 16.58
CA MET A 108 11.67 -13.88 15.90
C MET A 108 12.86 -14.59 16.54
N ASN A 109 12.66 -15.84 16.99
CA ASN A 109 13.72 -16.67 17.58
C ASN A 109 14.51 -15.97 18.71
N GLY A 110 13.83 -15.16 19.53
CA GLY A 110 14.44 -14.43 20.65
C GLY A 110 15.21 -13.15 20.26
N ARG A 111 15.23 -12.77 18.98
CA ARG A 111 15.78 -11.50 18.50
C ARG A 111 14.67 -10.57 18.06
N LYS A 112 14.83 -9.26 18.26
CA LYS A 112 13.91 -8.24 17.75
C LYS A 112 13.84 -8.35 16.23
N ALA A 113 12.64 -8.30 15.68
CA ALA A 113 12.41 -8.42 14.25
C ALA A 113 11.22 -7.56 13.82
N LEU A 114 11.22 -7.16 12.55
CA LEU A 114 10.10 -6.43 11.95
C LEU A 114 8.84 -7.33 11.89
N PRO A 115 7.64 -6.78 12.07
CA PRO A 115 6.39 -7.55 12.12
C PRO A 115 5.88 -8.02 10.74
N PHE A 116 6.73 -7.99 9.71
CA PHE A 116 6.35 -8.27 8.33
C PHE A 116 7.14 -9.46 7.79
N THR A 117 6.48 -10.25 6.94
CA THR A 117 7.11 -11.35 6.22
C THR A 117 6.54 -11.42 4.82
N VAL A 118 7.37 -11.78 3.84
CA VAL A 118 6.92 -11.95 2.46
C VAL A 118 6.10 -13.24 2.38
N ARG A 119 4.86 -13.13 1.91
CA ARG A 119 4.02 -14.31 1.66
C ARG A 119 4.48 -15.01 0.39
N VAL A 120 5.00 -16.22 0.56
CA VAL A 120 5.45 -17.07 -0.55
C VAL A 120 4.27 -17.89 -1.06
N LEU A 121 3.96 -17.80 -2.37
CA LEU A 121 2.84 -18.53 -3.00
C LEU A 121 3.17 -20.03 -3.18
N GLY A 122 4.44 -20.35 -3.40
CA GLY A 122 4.93 -21.71 -3.53
C GLY A 122 6.44 -21.78 -3.38
N LYS A 123 6.93 -22.79 -2.65
CA LYS A 123 8.37 -23.06 -2.54
C LYS A 123 8.89 -23.48 -3.91
N LYS A 124 9.95 -22.82 -4.37
CA LYS A 124 10.70 -23.24 -5.55
C LYS A 124 11.82 -24.16 -5.04
N ASN A 125 11.85 -25.41 -5.50
CA ASN A 125 12.95 -26.32 -5.14
C ASN A 125 14.28 -25.67 -5.57
N TYR A 126 15.27 -25.71 -4.68
CA TYR A 126 16.60 -25.10 -4.87
C TYR A 126 16.67 -23.55 -4.85
N SER A 127 15.67 -22.88 -4.27
CA SER A 127 15.69 -21.42 -4.08
C SER A 127 15.28 -21.06 -2.66
N ILE A 128 16.03 -20.15 -2.02
CA ILE A 128 15.72 -19.61 -0.68
C ILE A 128 14.44 -18.77 -0.75
N TYR A 129 14.21 -18.09 -1.89
CA TYR A 129 13.00 -17.34 -2.19
C TYR A 129 12.03 -18.22 -2.99
N GLY A 130 10.81 -18.40 -2.51
CA GLY A 130 9.77 -19.03 -3.35
C GLY A 130 9.16 -18.04 -4.34
N ARG A 131 8.23 -18.49 -5.18
CA ARG A 131 7.57 -17.60 -6.14
C ARG A 131 6.61 -16.66 -5.43
N GLY A 132 6.76 -15.36 -5.66
CA GLY A 132 5.79 -14.35 -5.24
C GLY A 132 4.54 -14.39 -6.11
N PHE A 133 3.40 -13.93 -5.60
CA PHE A 133 2.17 -13.84 -6.40
C PHE A 133 2.36 -12.92 -7.62
N CYS A 134 3.11 -11.82 -7.45
CA CYS A 134 3.46 -10.92 -8.54
C CYS A 134 4.24 -11.61 -9.68
N GLU A 135 5.19 -12.51 -9.36
CA GLU A 135 5.91 -13.29 -10.38
C GLU A 135 4.97 -14.24 -11.14
N GLY A 136 3.99 -14.83 -10.44
CA GLY A 136 2.94 -15.64 -11.09
C GLY A 136 2.07 -14.81 -12.04
N LEU A 137 1.80 -13.55 -11.68
CA LEU A 137 1.01 -12.62 -12.49
C LEU A 137 1.78 -12.01 -13.69
N MET A 138 3.11 -12.05 -13.70
CA MET A 138 3.89 -11.58 -14.86
C MET A 138 3.61 -12.39 -16.13
N MET A 139 3.35 -13.70 -16.00
CA MET A 139 2.92 -14.54 -17.13
C MET A 139 1.60 -14.05 -17.71
N PHE A 140 0.60 -13.76 -16.86
CA PHE A 140 -0.68 -13.24 -17.29
C PHE A 140 -0.57 -11.88 -17.99
N ASN A 141 0.26 -10.97 -17.48
CA ASN A 141 0.45 -9.66 -18.10
C ASN A 141 1.11 -9.79 -19.49
N SER A 142 2.07 -10.70 -19.63
CA SER A 142 2.68 -11.00 -20.94
C SER A 142 1.67 -11.60 -21.92
N GLU A 143 0.80 -12.49 -21.48
CA GLU A 143 -0.25 -13.10 -22.33
C GLU A 143 -1.27 -12.06 -22.80
N VAL A 144 -1.71 -11.16 -21.91
CA VAL A 144 -2.64 -10.07 -22.25
C VAL A 144 -2.02 -9.11 -23.27
N ASN A 145 -0.75 -8.75 -23.10
CA ASN A 145 -0.06 -7.87 -24.05
C ASN A 145 0.12 -8.55 -25.42
N ASN A 146 0.50 -9.83 -25.45
CA ASN A 146 0.57 -10.59 -26.70
C ASN A 146 -0.80 -10.68 -27.40
N LEU A 147 -1.88 -10.92 -26.66
CA LEU A 147 -3.22 -10.94 -27.21
C LEU A 147 -3.61 -9.58 -27.81
N ARG A 148 -3.25 -8.48 -27.14
CA ARG A 148 -3.49 -7.12 -27.61
C ARG A 148 -2.74 -6.81 -28.91
N GLU A 149 -1.49 -7.24 -29.03
CA GLU A 149 -0.71 -7.11 -30.27
C GLU A 149 -1.32 -7.91 -31.42
N LEU A 150 -1.68 -9.18 -31.18
CA LEU A 150 -2.33 -10.03 -32.18
C LEU A 150 -3.66 -9.46 -32.67
N LEU A 151 -4.48 -8.91 -31.76
CA LEU A 151 -5.73 -8.23 -32.10
C LEU A 151 -5.49 -6.98 -32.95
N MET A 152 -4.51 -6.14 -32.58
CA MET A 152 -4.19 -4.95 -33.36
C MET A 152 -3.67 -5.29 -34.75
N ASP A 153 -2.86 -6.35 -34.89
CA ASP A 153 -2.40 -6.84 -36.18
C ASP A 153 -3.53 -7.45 -37.01
N ALA A 154 -4.47 -8.17 -36.39
CA ALA A 154 -5.66 -8.68 -37.06
C ALA A 154 -6.56 -7.54 -37.57
N ILE A 155 -6.76 -6.50 -36.76
CA ILE A 155 -7.54 -5.30 -37.15
C ILE A 155 -6.86 -4.58 -38.31
N LYS A 156 -5.54 -4.38 -38.26
CA LYS A 156 -4.78 -3.78 -39.37
C LYS A 156 -4.96 -4.59 -40.65
N ARG A 157 -4.78 -5.92 -40.61
CA ARG A 157 -4.96 -6.79 -41.78
C ARG A 157 -6.39 -6.74 -42.32
N SER A 158 -7.40 -6.76 -41.44
CA SER A 158 -8.81 -6.63 -41.82
C SER A 158 -9.06 -5.31 -42.54
N ASN A 159 -8.60 -4.19 -41.97
CA ASN A 159 -8.77 -2.86 -42.58
C ASN A 159 -8.04 -2.75 -43.93
N THR A 160 -6.85 -3.34 -44.06
CA THR A 160 -6.13 -3.40 -45.34
C THR A 160 -6.87 -4.25 -46.37
N GLN A 161 -7.48 -5.37 -45.98
CA GLN A 161 -8.30 -6.19 -46.87
C GLN A 161 -9.59 -5.48 -47.30
N THR A 162 -10.27 -4.78 -46.39
CA THR A 162 -11.46 -3.98 -46.72
C THR A 162 -11.13 -2.82 -47.68
N LEU A 163 -9.98 -2.16 -47.49
CA LEU A 163 -9.48 -1.14 -48.42
C LEU A 163 -9.14 -1.73 -49.81
N ALA A 164 -8.58 -2.95 -49.86
CA ALA A 164 -8.29 -3.64 -51.12
C ALA A 164 -9.56 -4.04 -51.88
N ILE A 165 -10.64 -4.40 -51.18
CA ILE A 165 -11.95 -4.69 -51.78
C ILE A 165 -12.66 -3.40 -52.22
N GLY A 166 -12.53 -2.31 -51.45
CA GLY A 166 -13.16 -1.02 -51.75
C GLY A 166 -12.62 -0.29 -52.99
N ASN A 167 -11.39 -0.59 -53.42
CA ASN A 167 -10.79 -0.03 -54.65
C ASN A 167 -10.98 -0.90 -55.90
N GLY A 168 -11.66 -2.05 -55.80
CA GLY A 168 -11.73 -3.06 -56.86
C GLY A 168 -13.12 -3.35 -57.44
N LEU A 169 -14.17 -2.65 -57.00
CA LEU A 169 -15.54 -2.83 -57.51
C LEU A 169 -16.09 -1.53 -58.08
N SER A 170 -15.61 -1.13 -59.27
CA SER A 170 -16.45 -0.34 -60.17
C SER A 170 -17.36 -1.32 -60.91
N PHE A 171 -18.66 -1.26 -60.63
CA PHE A 171 -19.65 -1.88 -61.50
C PHE A 171 -19.86 -0.95 -62.69
N ASP A 172 -19.41 -1.39 -63.87
CA ASP A 172 -19.99 -0.94 -65.15
C ASP A 172 -21.41 -1.53 -65.29
#